data_AF-A0A351ESX2-F1
#
_entry.id   AF-A0A351ESX2-F1
#
_cell.length_a   1.000
_cell.length_b   1.000
_cell.length_c   1.000
_cell.angle_alpha   90.00
_cell.angle_beta   90.00
_cell.angle_gamma   90.00
#
_symmetry.space_group_name_H-M   'P 1'
#
loop_
_entity.id
_entity.type
_entity.pdbx_description
1 polymer ?
#
loop_
_entity_poly.entity_id
_entity_poly.type
_entity_poly.pdbx_seq_one_letter_code
_entity_poly.pdbx_strand_id
1 'polypeptide(L)'
;MAAVADRSNMHIALGAVAGAITWTAAEYATHRWVLHGPFGKGRLKHLPLGGVHRAHHRAPDATSVAARAAGHVAVAASAAAASIGLSMATSTPLARSAAAAFAAGYSTYEINHWNAHHRPARTQWGERVRERHHRHHFGAPASNLGVTIGFWDQVFGTEAPLQVAA
;
A
#
# COMPACT_ATOMS: atom_id res chain seq x y z
N MET A 1 33.56 10.42 -16.34
CA MET A 1 32.82 10.36 -15.05
C MET A 1 31.38 10.87 -15.17
N ALA A 2 31.11 12.00 -15.83
CA ALA A 2 29.76 12.56 -15.99
C ALA A 2 28.73 11.59 -16.62
N ALA A 3 29.09 10.90 -17.72
CA ALA A 3 28.18 9.96 -18.39
C ALA A 3 27.80 8.72 -17.55
N VAL A 4 28.67 8.28 -16.63
CA VAL A 4 28.38 7.16 -15.70
C VAL A 4 27.45 7.62 -14.58
N ALA A 5 27.65 8.85 -14.09
CA ALA A 5 26.75 9.47 -13.11
C ALA A 5 25.34 9.67 -13.68
N ASP A 6 25.24 10.16 -14.92
CA ASP A 6 23.96 10.38 -15.59
C ASP A 6 23.15 9.08 -15.79
N ARG A 7 23.81 8.01 -16.26
CA ARG A 7 23.19 6.67 -16.33
C ARG A 7 22.76 6.15 -14.97
N SER A 8 23.53 6.40 -13.92
CA SER A 8 23.18 5.95 -12.56
C SER A 8 21.96 6.71 -12.03
N ASN A 9 21.87 8.01 -12.27
CA ASN A 9 20.72 8.83 -11.90
C ASN A 9 19.44 8.38 -12.62
N MET A 10 19.54 8.10 -13.92
CA MET A 10 18.43 7.54 -14.70
C MET A 10 17.94 6.21 -14.12
N HIS A 11 18.86 5.29 -13.81
CA HIS A 11 18.50 4.00 -13.19
C HIS A 11 17.83 4.18 -11.82
N ILE A 12 18.29 5.13 -11.00
CA ILE A 12 17.67 5.43 -9.70
C ILE A 12 16.25 5.95 -9.89
N ALA A 13 16.04 6.90 -10.81
CA ALA A 13 14.71 7.46 -11.07
C ALA A 13 13.74 6.38 -11.58
N LEU A 14 14.17 5.57 -12.56
CA LEU A 14 13.36 4.49 -13.11
C LEU A 14 13.04 3.43 -12.05
N GLY A 15 14.02 3.03 -11.26
CA GLY A 15 13.81 2.08 -10.17
C GLY A 15 12.83 2.63 -9.15
N ALA A 16 13.01 3.87 -8.69
CA ALA A 16 12.10 4.49 -7.72
C ALA A 16 10.65 4.56 -8.23
N VAL A 17 10.43 4.97 -9.48
CA VAL A 17 9.09 5.02 -10.09
C VAL A 17 8.49 3.61 -10.19
N ALA A 18 9.26 2.64 -10.69
CA ALA A 18 8.79 1.26 -10.80
C ALA A 18 8.44 0.66 -9.43
N GLY A 19 9.27 0.91 -8.41
CA GLY A 19 9.02 0.48 -7.03
C GLY A 19 7.76 1.09 -6.44
N ALA A 20 7.52 2.39 -6.65
CA ALA A 20 6.32 3.07 -6.18
C ALA A 20 5.05 2.54 -6.85
N ILE A 21 5.06 2.37 -8.18
CA ILE A 21 3.94 1.78 -8.92
C ILE A 21 3.68 0.35 -8.43
N THR A 22 4.74 -0.46 -8.30
CA THR A 22 4.64 -1.84 -7.82
C THR A 22 4.06 -1.90 -6.41
N TRP A 23 4.45 -0.97 -5.52
CA TRP A 23 3.87 -0.88 -4.19
C TRP A 23 2.37 -0.61 -4.26
N THR A 24 1.92 0.43 -4.99
CA THR A 24 0.48 0.75 -5.04
C THR A 24 -0.35 -0.39 -5.64
N ALA A 25 0.21 -1.13 -6.60
CA ALA A 25 -0.41 -2.33 -7.15
C ALA A 25 -0.49 -3.44 -6.10
N ALA A 26 0.60 -3.69 -5.36
CA ALA A 26 0.67 -4.69 -4.31
C ALA A 26 -0.27 -4.38 -3.13
N GLU A 27 -0.37 -3.11 -2.75
CA GLU A 27 -1.32 -2.60 -1.76
C GLU A 27 -2.75 -2.99 -2.17
N TYR A 28 -3.17 -2.55 -3.35
CA TYR A 28 -4.50 -2.84 -3.88
C TYR A 28 -4.76 -4.35 -3.98
N ALA A 29 -3.80 -5.08 -4.55
CA ALA A 29 -3.92 -6.52 -4.77
C ALA A 29 -4.07 -7.30 -3.46
N THR A 30 -3.25 -6.94 -2.47
CA THR A 30 -3.28 -7.56 -1.14
C THR A 30 -4.60 -7.21 -0.47
N HIS A 31 -4.98 -5.94 -0.45
CA HIS A 31 -6.22 -5.53 0.19
C HIS A 31 -7.45 -6.21 -0.43
N ARG A 32 -7.53 -6.22 -1.76
CA ARG A 32 -8.62 -6.86 -2.51
C ARG A 32 -8.63 -8.37 -2.38
N TRP A 33 -7.59 -9.05 -2.85
CA TRP A 33 -7.65 -10.51 -3.07
C TRP A 33 -7.14 -11.32 -1.88
N VAL A 34 -6.27 -10.74 -1.06
CA VAL A 34 -5.68 -11.44 0.08
C VAL A 34 -6.50 -11.20 1.35
N LEU A 35 -6.80 -9.94 1.66
CA LEU A 35 -7.48 -9.56 2.90
C LEU A 35 -9.00 -9.70 2.81
N HIS A 36 -9.61 -9.21 1.72
CA HIS A 36 -11.05 -9.30 1.50
C HIS A 36 -11.48 -10.55 0.70
N GLY A 37 -10.69 -10.94 -0.31
CA GLY A 37 -11.05 -12.00 -1.27
C GLY A 37 -12.33 -11.70 -2.04
N PRO A 38 -12.98 -12.71 -2.65
CA PRO A 38 -14.41 -12.63 -2.94
C PRO A 38 -15.15 -12.61 -1.60
N PHE A 39 -15.36 -11.41 -1.06
CA PHE A 39 -16.01 -11.01 0.20
C PHE A 39 -16.10 -12.08 1.30
N GLY A 40 -15.22 -11.98 2.30
CA GLY A 40 -15.19 -12.86 3.48
C GLY A 40 -14.51 -14.22 3.24
N LYS A 41 -14.08 -14.49 2.00
CA LYS A 41 -13.35 -15.70 1.60
C LYS A 41 -11.94 -15.40 1.10
N GLY A 42 -11.29 -14.34 1.62
CA GLY A 42 -9.87 -14.05 1.39
C GLY A 42 -9.03 -15.31 1.40
N ARG A 43 -8.10 -15.44 0.43
CA ARG A 43 -7.24 -16.64 0.30
C ARG A 43 -6.51 -16.96 1.59
N LEU A 44 -6.22 -15.93 2.39
CA LEU A 44 -5.50 -16.01 3.65
C LEU A 44 -6.40 -15.70 4.85
N LYS A 45 -7.72 -15.93 4.76
CA LYS A 45 -8.67 -15.60 5.85
C LYS A 45 -8.30 -16.27 7.18
N HIS A 46 -7.64 -17.43 7.14
CA HIS A 46 -7.17 -18.16 8.32
C HIS A 46 -5.75 -17.78 8.77
N LEU A 47 -5.00 -17.05 7.94
CA LEU A 47 -3.67 -16.60 8.32
C LEU A 47 -3.74 -15.34 9.21
N PRO A 48 -2.69 -15.08 10.00
CA PRO A 48 -2.64 -13.96 10.92
C PRO A 48 -2.99 -12.61 10.26
N LEU A 49 -2.51 -12.38 9.03
CA LEU A 49 -2.74 -11.12 8.30
C LEU A 49 -4.23 -10.85 8.05
N GLY A 50 -5.00 -11.86 7.64
CA GLY A 50 -6.45 -11.72 7.46
C GLY A 50 -7.18 -11.56 8.79
N GLY A 51 -6.68 -12.19 9.86
CA GLY A 51 -7.20 -12.01 11.23
C GLY A 51 -7.03 -10.60 11.75
N VAL A 52 -5.82 -10.03 11.59
CA VAL A 52 -5.50 -8.64 11.94
C VAL A 52 -6.37 -7.66 11.17
N HIS A 53 -6.53 -7.85 9.86
CA HIS A 53 -7.35 -6.98 9.02
C HIS A 53 -8.83 -6.95 9.49
N ARG A 54 -9.41 -8.12 9.77
CA ARG A 54 -10.79 -8.19 10.31
C ARG A 54 -10.91 -7.65 11.73
N ALA A 55 -9.86 -7.73 12.55
CA ALA A 55 -9.85 -7.08 13.86
C ALA A 55 -9.86 -5.56 13.70
N HIS A 56 -9.07 -5.03 12.76
CA HIS A 56 -9.05 -3.61 12.44
C HIS A 56 -10.40 -3.11 11.90
N HIS A 57 -11.07 -3.86 11.01
CA HIS A 57 -12.44 -3.50 10.58
C HIS A 57 -13.45 -3.44 11.74
N ARG A 58 -13.28 -4.26 12.78
CA ARG A 58 -14.17 -4.27 13.96
C ARG A 58 -13.87 -3.16 14.96
N ALA A 59 -12.59 -2.79 15.09
CA ALA A 59 -12.13 -1.76 16.01
C ALA A 59 -11.06 -0.89 15.31
N PRO A 60 -11.46 0.03 14.42
CA PRO A 60 -10.53 0.78 13.58
C PRO A 60 -9.59 1.70 14.39
N ASP A 61 -10.03 2.18 15.54
CA ASP A 61 -9.24 3.02 16.45
C ASP A 61 -8.29 2.22 17.35
N ALA A 62 -8.38 0.88 17.34
CA ALA A 62 -7.44 0.04 18.07
C ALA A 62 -6.15 -0.14 17.27
N THR A 63 -5.02 0.33 17.82
CA THR A 63 -3.71 0.17 17.21
C THR A 63 -2.99 -1.08 17.73
N SER A 64 -2.69 -2.04 16.86
CA SER A 64 -1.78 -3.16 17.18
C SER A 64 -0.35 -2.84 16.76
N VAL A 65 0.48 -2.41 17.72
CA VAL A 65 1.91 -2.09 17.47
C VAL A 65 2.65 -3.32 16.95
N ALA A 66 2.37 -4.50 17.49
CA ALA A 66 3.00 -5.75 17.08
C ALA A 66 2.69 -6.09 15.60
N ALA A 67 1.43 -5.95 15.18
CA ALA A 67 1.05 -6.24 13.79
C ALA A 67 1.69 -5.24 12.82
N ARG A 68 1.71 -3.94 13.17
CA ARG A 68 2.36 -2.89 12.36
C ARG A 68 3.86 -3.14 12.24
N ALA A 69 4.53 -3.46 13.34
CA ALA A 69 5.97 -3.78 13.35
C ALA A 69 6.26 -5.02 12.51
N ALA A 70 5.48 -6.09 12.66
CA ALA A 70 5.62 -7.31 11.87
C ALA A 70 5.45 -7.04 10.36
N GLY A 71 4.48 -6.20 9.98
CA GLY A 71 4.30 -5.79 8.59
C GLY A 71 5.49 -5.00 8.03
N HIS A 72 6.05 -4.06 8.80
CA HIS A 72 7.27 -3.33 8.39
C HIS A 72 8.46 -4.28 8.21
N VAL A 73 8.66 -5.22 9.14
CA VAL A 73 9.73 -6.21 9.03
C VAL A 73 9.54 -7.09 7.79
N ALA A 74 8.32 -7.59 7.55
CA ALA A 74 8.03 -8.44 6.39
C ALA A 74 8.25 -7.70 5.06
N VAL A 75 7.80 -6.45 4.95
CA VAL A 75 7.99 -5.64 3.73
C VAL A 75 9.45 -5.24 3.56
N ALA A 76 10.15 -4.84 4.61
CA ALA A 76 11.57 -4.51 4.52
C ALA A 76 12.41 -5.74 4.11
N ALA A 77 12.13 -6.90 4.70
CA ALA A 77 12.81 -8.15 4.36
C ALA A 77 12.54 -8.59 2.92
N SER A 78 11.29 -8.54 2.47
CA SER A 78 10.93 -8.87 1.07
C SER A 78 11.54 -7.87 0.07
N ALA A 79 11.53 -6.58 0.37
CA ALA A 79 12.20 -5.56 -0.45
C ALA A 79 13.71 -5.78 -0.51
N ALA A 80 14.36 -6.11 0.62
CA ALA A 80 15.79 -6.43 0.65
C ALA A 80 16.12 -7.68 -0.18
N ALA A 81 15.33 -8.75 -0.04
CA ALA A 81 15.49 -9.96 -0.85
C ALA A 81 15.30 -9.68 -2.34
N ALA A 82 14.26 -8.92 -2.71
CA ALA A 82 14.02 -8.50 -4.09
C ALA A 82 15.16 -7.63 -4.63
N SER A 83 15.70 -6.73 -3.82
CA SER A 83 16.88 -5.91 -4.17
C SER A 83 18.08 -6.78 -4.54
N ILE A 84 18.38 -7.80 -3.71
CA ILE A 84 19.48 -8.73 -3.96
C ILE A 84 19.23 -9.50 -5.26
N GLY A 85 18.06 -10.12 -5.40
CA GLY A 85 17.73 -10.93 -6.58
C GLY A 85 17.72 -10.11 -7.88
N LEU A 86 17.11 -8.94 -7.88
CA LEU A 86 17.09 -8.05 -9.05
C LEU A 86 18.49 -7.54 -9.38
N SER A 87 19.34 -7.25 -8.39
CA SER A 87 20.73 -6.82 -8.65
C SER A 87 21.56 -7.88 -9.38
N MET A 88 21.13 -9.16 -9.40
CA MET A 88 21.78 -10.20 -10.18
C MET A 88 21.39 -10.20 -11.67
N ALA A 89 20.26 -9.57 -12.02
CA ALA A 89 19.69 -9.57 -13.36
C ALA A 89 19.64 -8.17 -14.02
N THR A 90 19.78 -7.11 -13.23
CA THR A 90 19.69 -5.71 -13.70
C THR A 90 20.70 -4.81 -12.97
N SER A 91 20.72 -3.54 -13.34
CA SER A 91 21.54 -2.49 -12.75
C SER A 91 21.29 -2.36 -11.23
N THR A 92 22.36 -2.46 -10.43
CA THR A 92 22.29 -2.35 -8.96
C THR A 92 21.61 -1.07 -8.45
N PRO A 93 21.89 0.14 -9.00
CA PRO A 93 21.15 1.35 -8.65
C PRO A 93 19.63 1.25 -8.92
N LEU A 94 19.23 0.60 -10.02
CA LEU A 94 17.82 0.41 -10.36
C LEU A 94 17.15 -0.55 -9.36
N ALA A 95 17.76 -1.70 -9.10
CA ALA A 95 17.22 -2.69 -8.17
C ALA A 95 17.05 -2.13 -6.75
N ARG A 96 18.09 -1.44 -6.24
CA ARG A 96 18.08 -0.87 -4.89
C ARG A 96 17.07 0.26 -4.74
N SER A 97 16.99 1.16 -5.71
CA SER A 97 16.02 2.26 -5.68
C SER A 97 14.58 1.77 -5.80
N ALA A 98 14.32 0.73 -6.61
CA ALA A 98 13.01 0.09 -6.67
C ALA A 98 12.59 -0.55 -5.35
N ALA A 99 13.49 -1.31 -4.72
CA ALA A 99 13.22 -1.90 -3.41
C ALA A 99 13.00 -0.84 -2.32
N ALA A 100 13.81 0.23 -2.33
CA ALA A 100 13.66 1.33 -1.39
C ALA A 100 12.31 2.06 -1.57
N ALA A 101 11.93 2.37 -2.81
CA ALA A 101 10.64 3.00 -3.11
C ALA A 101 9.45 2.09 -2.77
N PHE A 102 9.58 0.79 -2.97
CA PHE A 102 8.55 -0.18 -2.57
C PHE A 102 8.32 -0.18 -1.04
N ALA A 103 9.40 -0.26 -0.26
CA ALA A 103 9.33 -0.22 1.20
C ALA A 103 8.88 1.15 1.76
N ALA A 104 9.31 2.24 1.11
CA ALA A 104 8.84 3.58 1.43
C ALA A 104 7.33 3.71 1.15
N GLY A 105 6.85 3.14 0.05
CA GLY A 105 5.43 3.07 -0.28
C GLY A 105 4.61 2.41 0.83
N TYR A 106 5.06 1.27 1.37
CA TYR A 106 4.42 0.62 2.51
C TYR A 106 4.37 1.51 3.76
N SER A 107 5.49 2.18 4.08
CA SER A 107 5.53 3.11 5.22
C SER A 107 4.54 4.26 5.03
N THR A 108 4.49 4.83 3.82
CA THR A 108 3.52 5.87 3.46
C THR A 108 2.09 5.37 3.63
N TYR A 109 1.77 4.20 3.08
CA TYR A 109 0.48 3.54 3.27
C TYR A 109 0.12 3.40 4.76
N GLU A 110 1.00 2.83 5.58
CA GLU A 110 0.75 2.58 7.01
C GLU A 110 0.53 3.86 7.83
N ILE A 111 1.21 4.95 7.45
CA ILE A 111 1.04 6.28 8.06
C ILE A 111 -0.31 6.86 7.66
N ASN A 112 -0.66 6.82 6.38
CA ASN A 112 -1.92 7.37 5.90
C ASN A 112 -3.12 6.59 6.41
N HIS A 113 -3.04 5.27 6.39
CA HIS A 113 -4.04 4.36 6.94
C HIS A 113 -4.29 4.62 8.42
N TRP A 114 -3.21 4.77 9.20
CA TRP A 114 -3.32 5.09 10.62
C TRP A 114 -3.90 6.49 10.85
N ASN A 115 -3.40 7.50 10.16
CA ASN A 115 -3.91 8.87 10.26
C ASN A 115 -5.38 8.95 9.85
N ALA A 116 -5.80 8.19 8.83
CA ALA A 116 -7.17 8.17 8.33
C ALA A 116 -8.17 7.84 9.43
N HIS A 117 -7.82 6.99 10.42
CA HIS A 117 -8.66 6.72 11.58
C HIS A 117 -8.38 7.68 12.75
N HIS A 118 -7.11 7.88 13.08
CA HIS A 118 -6.72 8.45 14.38
C HIS A 118 -6.53 9.98 14.41
N ARG A 119 -6.49 10.65 13.25
CA ARG A 119 -6.22 12.10 13.19
C ARG A 119 -7.12 12.82 12.19
N PRO A 120 -7.51 14.07 12.47
CA PRO A 120 -8.11 14.93 11.47
C PRO A 120 -7.15 15.10 10.29
N ALA A 121 -7.69 15.03 9.07
CA ALA A 121 -6.93 15.37 7.87
C ALA A 121 -6.54 16.86 7.89
N ARG A 122 -5.33 17.17 7.43
CA ARG A 122 -4.78 18.55 7.39
C ARG A 122 -4.56 19.07 5.97
N THR A 123 -4.82 18.23 4.98
CA THR A 123 -4.61 18.53 3.57
C THR A 123 -5.78 17.97 2.77
N GLN A 124 -6.09 18.59 1.63
CA GLN A 124 -7.16 18.12 0.74
C GLN A 124 -6.96 16.66 0.29
N TRP A 125 -5.71 16.26 0.07
CA TRP A 125 -5.40 14.87 -0.26
C TRP A 125 -5.66 13.94 0.93
N GLY A 126 -5.26 14.33 2.15
CA GLY A 126 -5.54 13.55 3.35
C GLY A 126 -7.02 13.41 3.63
N GLU A 127 -7.82 14.44 3.32
CA GLU A 127 -9.29 14.39 3.42
C GLU A 127 -9.85 13.35 2.46
N ARG A 128 -9.42 13.34 1.19
CA ARG A 128 -9.83 12.34 0.20
C ARG A 128 -9.45 10.92 0.62
N VAL A 129 -8.24 10.72 1.13
CA VAL A 129 -7.79 9.41 1.63
C VAL A 129 -8.68 8.97 2.79
N ARG A 130 -8.88 9.82 3.80
CA ARG A 130 -9.73 9.53 4.96
C ARG A 130 -11.15 9.22 4.55
N GLU A 131 -11.74 10.04 3.68
CA GLU A 131 -13.11 9.86 3.22
C GLU A 131 -13.29 8.54 2.45
N ARG A 132 -12.42 8.26 1.46
CA ARG A 132 -12.46 6.99 0.70
C ARG A 132 -12.28 5.78 1.61
N HIS A 133 -11.35 5.86 2.55
CA HIS A 133 -11.06 4.77 3.47
C HIS A 133 -12.16 4.57 4.52
N HIS A 134 -12.79 5.63 5.01
CA HIS A 134 -13.95 5.50 5.89
C HIS A 134 -15.16 4.91 5.17
N ARG A 135 -15.40 5.28 3.91
CA ARG A 135 -16.41 4.60 3.08
C ARG A 135 -16.14 3.11 2.99
N HIS A 136 -14.88 2.72 2.80
CA HIS A 136 -14.49 1.32 2.83
C HIS A 136 -14.84 0.65 4.18
N HIS A 137 -14.50 1.26 5.30
CA HIS A 137 -14.76 0.67 6.62
C HIS A 137 -16.24 0.59 6.99
N PHE A 138 -17.02 1.61 6.66
CA PHE A 138 -18.35 1.81 7.26
C PHE A 138 -19.51 1.74 6.27
N GLY A 139 -19.26 1.82 4.96
CA GLY A 139 -20.32 1.83 3.94
C GLY A 139 -20.20 0.70 2.92
N ALA A 140 -19.05 0.58 2.27
CA ALA A 140 -18.79 -0.37 1.19
C ALA A 140 -17.42 -1.05 1.37
N PRO A 141 -17.33 -2.09 2.22
CA PRO A 141 -16.08 -2.86 2.43
C PRO A 141 -15.52 -3.52 1.17
N ALA A 142 -16.33 -3.58 0.12
CA ALA A 142 -15.95 -4.09 -1.18
C ALA A 142 -15.24 -3.09 -2.10
N SER A 143 -15.23 -1.82 -1.71
CA SER A 143 -14.86 -0.69 -2.55
C SER A 143 -13.76 0.14 -1.90
N ASN A 144 -13.14 1.03 -2.67
CA ASN A 144 -12.06 1.93 -2.22
C ASN A 144 -10.92 1.17 -1.52
N LEU A 145 -10.47 0.09 -2.16
CA LEU A 145 -9.47 -0.83 -1.64
C LEU A 145 -8.06 -0.25 -1.73
N GLY A 146 -7.82 0.70 -2.65
CA GLY A 146 -6.61 1.52 -2.62
C GLY A 146 -6.73 2.57 -1.52
N VAL A 147 -5.88 2.50 -0.49
CA VAL A 147 -5.85 3.45 0.62
C VAL A 147 -4.98 4.65 0.25
N THR A 148 -3.78 4.41 -0.32
CA THR A 148 -2.86 5.49 -0.71
C THR A 148 -3.41 6.31 -1.87
N ILE A 149 -3.92 5.64 -2.90
CA ILE A 149 -4.54 6.26 -4.08
C ILE A 149 -5.68 5.39 -4.63
N GLY A 150 -6.66 6.03 -5.28
CA GLY A 150 -7.81 5.35 -5.90
C GLY A 150 -7.58 4.81 -7.32
N PHE A 151 -6.38 4.98 -7.88
CA PHE A 151 -6.08 4.61 -9.27
C PHE A 151 -6.48 3.16 -9.59
N TRP A 152 -6.09 2.19 -8.75
CA TRP A 152 -6.41 0.78 -8.98
C TRP A 152 -7.90 0.47 -8.77
N ASP A 153 -8.60 1.22 -7.93
CA ASP A 153 -10.05 1.11 -7.81
C ASP A 153 -10.75 1.52 -9.11
N GLN A 154 -10.25 2.55 -9.79
CA GLN A 154 -10.78 2.97 -11.10
C GLN A 154 -10.50 1.93 -12.18
N VAL A 155 -9.25 1.45 -12.25
CA VAL A 155 -8.81 0.43 -13.22
C VAL A 155 -9.65 -0.84 -13.11
N PHE A 156 -10.00 -1.26 -11.88
CA PHE A 156 -10.70 -2.51 -11.63
C PHE A 156 -12.17 -2.35 -11.22
N GLY A 157 -12.75 -1.14 -11.37
CA GLY A 157 -14.16 -0.85 -11.11
C GLY A 157 -14.61 -1.08 -9.66
N THR A 158 -13.76 -0.79 -8.68
CA THR A 158 -14.08 -0.88 -7.23
C THR A 158 -14.14 0.47 -6.54
N GLU A 159 -14.18 1.58 -7.28
CA GLU A 159 -14.39 2.89 -6.68
C GLU A 159 -15.87 3.05 -6.30
N ALA A 160 -16.14 3.37 -5.03
CA ALA A 160 -17.50 3.69 -4.62
C ALA A 160 -17.90 5.07 -5.17
N PRO A 161 -19.15 5.25 -5.64
CA PRO A 161 -19.63 6.57 -6.02
C PRO A 161 -19.46 7.57 -4.88
N LEU A 162 -19.11 8.82 -5.21
CA LEU A 162 -19.19 9.91 -4.24
C LEU A 162 -20.64 9.97 -3.75
N GLN A 163 -20.84 9.94 -2.42
CA GLN A 163 -22.14 10.30 -1.87
C GLN A 163 -22.33 11.78 -2.15
N VAL A 164 -23.13 12.11 -3.16
CA VAL A 164 -23.70 13.45 -3.28
C VAL A 164 -24.62 13.58 -2.07
N ALA A 165 -24.28 14.48 -1.14
CA ALA A 165 -25.20 14.84 -0.08
C ALA A 165 -26.51 15.30 -0.74
N ALA A 166 -27.58 14.58 -0.48
CA ALA A 166 -28.93 14.99 -0.85
C ALA A 166 -29.40 16.12 0.08
#